data_AF-A0A9D4P4N2-F1
#
_entry.id   AF-A0A9D4P4N2-F1
#
_cell.length_a   1.000
_cell.length_b   1.000
_cell.length_c   1.000
_cell.angle_alpha   90.00
_cell.angle_beta   90.00
_cell.angle_gamma   90.00
#
_symmetry.space_group_name_H-M   'P 1'
#
loop_
_entity.id
_entity.type
_entity.pdbx_description
1 polymer ?
#
loop_
_entity_poly.entity_id
_entity_poly.type
_entity_poly.pdbx_seq_one_letter_code
_entity_poly.pdbx_strand_id
1 'polypeptide(L)'
;MLACGLAIYLLCFHGFLHTWHNFTAELIRFADRHYYDDHWNTTKLKDYYRKWNLIVQHWLYVYIFLPIHLRFHNRNLSNFSVILVSAIMHEYIINLSLRFFMPLNFLLFAVFAQMLYFFQKLDNGDKQDNWKNIIFQTNIFIGWSLEILFYSLEWYSRINCPLQEQSTIIEKLSPRFIHCVKF
;
A
#
# COMPACT_ATOMS: atom_id res chain seq x y z
N MET A 1 8.82 -12.08 -12.51
CA MET A 1 7.82 -11.65 -11.51
C MET A 1 8.01 -10.20 -11.09
N LEU A 2 9.19 -9.76 -10.65
CA LEU A 2 9.45 -8.34 -10.30
C LEU A 2 9.06 -7.35 -11.42
N ALA A 3 9.43 -7.64 -12.67
CA ALA A 3 9.05 -6.79 -13.82
C ALA A 3 7.53 -6.70 -14.02
N CYS A 4 6.78 -7.78 -13.75
CA CYS A 4 5.32 -7.79 -13.85
C CYS A 4 4.70 -6.93 -12.75
N GLY A 5 5.21 -7.01 -11.51
CA GLY A 5 4.75 -6.18 -10.40
C GLY A 5 4.98 -4.69 -10.66
N LEU A 6 6.16 -4.33 -11.18
CA LEU A 6 6.48 -2.97 -11.62
C LEU A 6 5.51 -2.49 -12.72
N ALA A 7 5.28 -3.30 -13.74
CA ALA A 7 4.37 -2.94 -14.83
C ALA A 7 2.95 -2.70 -14.32
N ILE A 8 2.44 -3.58 -13.45
CA ILE A 8 1.12 -3.43 -12.84
C ILE A 8 1.05 -2.16 -12.00
N TYR A 9 2.06 -1.88 -11.17
CA TYR A 9 2.13 -0.64 -10.38
C TYR A 9 2.03 0.61 -11.26
N LEU A 10 2.84 0.69 -12.33
CA LEU A 10 2.86 1.85 -13.22
C LEU A 10 1.55 1.99 -14.01
N LEU A 11 0.99 0.88 -14.48
CA LEU A 11 -0.28 0.85 -15.20
C LEU A 11 -1.46 1.22 -14.31
N CYS A 12 -1.52 0.71 -13.08
CA CYS A 12 -2.55 1.07 -12.11
C CYS A 12 -2.43 2.55 -11.73
N PHE A 13 -1.21 3.03 -11.48
CA PHE A 13 -0.97 4.45 -11.21
C PHE A 13 -1.44 5.34 -12.36
N HIS A 14 -0.94 5.09 -13.56
CA HIS A 14 -1.28 5.94 -14.71
C HIS A 14 -2.75 5.77 -15.12
N GLY A 15 -3.24 4.54 -15.24
CA GLY A 15 -4.60 4.25 -15.66
C GLY A 15 -5.65 4.79 -14.69
N PHE A 16 -5.44 4.61 -13.38
CA PHE A 16 -6.41 5.05 -12.38
C PHE A 16 -6.17 6.50 -11.91
N LEU A 17 -4.98 6.83 -11.38
CA LEU A 17 -4.75 8.15 -10.80
C LEU A 17 -4.66 9.25 -11.85
N HIS A 18 -4.06 8.98 -13.01
CA HIS A 18 -3.98 9.98 -14.07
C HIS A 18 -5.20 9.94 -14.99
N THR A 19 -5.40 8.84 -15.72
CA THR A 19 -6.38 8.81 -16.82
C THR A 19 -7.82 8.80 -16.32
N TRP A 20 -8.17 7.91 -15.40
CA TRP A 20 -9.55 7.80 -14.91
C TRP A 20 -10.04 9.06 -14.17
N HIS A 21 -9.22 9.64 -13.29
CA HIS A 21 -9.60 10.87 -12.59
C HIS A 21 -9.70 12.08 -13.53
N ASN A 22 -8.77 12.25 -14.48
CA ASN A 22 -8.89 13.34 -15.47
C ASN A 22 -10.12 13.16 -16.36
N PHE A 23 -10.39 11.93 -16.81
CA PHE A 23 -11.59 11.63 -17.59
C PHE A 23 -12.87 11.98 -16.81
N THR A 24 -12.96 11.52 -15.56
CA THR A 24 -14.12 11.80 -14.70
C THR A 24 -14.28 13.29 -14.43
N ALA A 25 -13.17 14.00 -14.16
CA ALA A 25 -13.19 15.44 -13.92
C ALA A 25 -13.64 16.24 -15.15
N GLU A 26 -13.27 15.83 -16.35
CA GLU A 26 -13.76 16.45 -17.58
C GLU A 26 -15.29 16.23 -17.73
N LEU A 27 -15.77 15.01 -17.47
CA LEU A 27 -17.20 14.68 -17.54
C LEU A 27 -18.04 15.53 -16.57
N ILE A 28 -17.56 15.72 -15.35
CA ILE A 28 -18.27 16.51 -14.32
C ILE A 28 -17.90 18.00 -14.35
N ARG A 29 -17.05 18.44 -15.28
CA ARG A 29 -16.51 19.81 -15.40
C ARG A 29 -15.83 20.31 -14.13
N PHE A 30 -15.09 19.44 -13.46
CA PHE A 30 -14.31 19.76 -12.27
C PHE A 30 -12.93 20.28 -12.68
N ALA A 31 -12.56 21.45 -12.14
CA ALA A 31 -11.36 22.18 -12.57
C ALA A 31 -10.08 21.73 -11.86
N ASP A 32 -10.16 21.21 -10.64
CA ASP A 32 -8.97 20.80 -9.90
C ASP A 32 -8.50 19.41 -10.38
N ARG A 33 -7.29 19.38 -10.94
CA ARG A 33 -6.67 18.18 -11.54
C ARG A 33 -5.41 17.72 -10.80
N HIS A 34 -5.17 18.27 -9.60
CA HIS A 34 -3.95 17.97 -8.85
C HIS A 34 -4.13 16.71 -7.98
N TYR A 35 -4.05 15.53 -8.63
CA TYR A 35 -4.30 14.24 -7.97
C TYR A 35 -3.04 13.58 -7.38
N TYR A 36 -1.87 13.90 -7.91
CA TYR A 36 -0.58 13.39 -7.47
C TYR A 36 0.54 14.40 -7.78
N ASP A 37 1.69 14.21 -7.16
CA ASP A 37 2.90 15.01 -7.34
C ASP A 37 4.11 14.11 -7.68
N ASP A 38 5.32 14.68 -7.76
CA ASP A 38 6.59 14.01 -8.16
C ASP A 38 7.12 12.97 -7.16
N HIS A 39 6.30 11.94 -6.86
CA HIS A 39 6.63 10.84 -5.96
C HIS A 39 7.80 9.96 -6.44
N TRP A 40 8.20 10.04 -7.71
CA TRP A 40 9.38 9.34 -8.25
C TRP A 40 10.70 10.01 -7.84
N ASN A 41 10.66 11.22 -7.28
CA ASN A 41 11.84 11.96 -6.83
C ASN A 41 11.97 12.03 -5.29
N THR A 42 11.28 11.13 -4.57
CA THR A 42 11.28 11.11 -3.11
C THR A 42 12.30 10.12 -2.56
N THR A 43 13.06 10.54 -1.55
CA THR A 43 14.01 9.68 -0.82
C THR A 43 13.44 9.17 0.50
N LYS A 44 12.40 9.84 1.03
CA LYS A 44 11.78 9.57 2.33
C LYS A 44 10.35 9.06 2.13
N LEU A 45 9.96 8.05 2.90
CA LEU A 45 8.65 7.40 2.84
C LEU A 45 7.51 8.38 3.16
N LYS A 46 7.74 9.30 4.09
CA LYS A 46 6.78 10.35 4.44
C LYS A 46 6.43 11.24 3.24
N ASP A 47 7.42 11.57 2.41
CA ASP A 47 7.19 12.43 1.26
C ASP A 47 6.55 11.66 0.12
N TYR A 48 6.90 10.38 -0.06
CA TYR A 48 6.23 9.47 -0.98
C TYR A 48 4.72 9.37 -0.70
N TYR A 49 4.31 9.08 0.55
CA TYR A 49 2.89 9.00 0.90
C TYR A 49 2.14 10.32 0.68
N ARG A 50 2.83 11.45 0.81
CA ARG A 50 2.24 12.76 0.58
C ARG A 50 2.05 13.10 -0.90
N LYS A 51 2.82 12.49 -1.79
CA LYS A 51 2.84 12.82 -3.22
C LYS A 51 2.16 11.78 -4.11
N TRP A 52 2.06 10.53 -3.66
CA TRP A 52 1.52 9.42 -4.46
C TRP A 52 0.04 9.60 -4.83
N ASN A 53 -0.82 9.87 -3.84
CA ASN A 53 -2.26 10.05 -4.04
C ASN A 53 -2.76 11.16 -3.13
N LEU A 54 -2.87 12.37 -3.67
CA LEU A 54 -3.24 13.57 -2.94
C LEU A 54 -4.69 13.53 -2.45
N ILE A 55 -5.59 12.91 -3.21
CA ILE A 55 -7.02 12.81 -2.84
C ILE A 55 -7.15 12.07 -1.50
N VAL A 56 -6.57 10.88 -1.42
CA VAL A 56 -6.63 10.05 -0.20
C VAL A 56 -5.79 10.69 0.91
N GLN A 57 -4.63 11.25 0.57
CA GLN A 57 -3.77 11.90 1.56
C GLN A 57 -4.45 13.10 2.23
N HIS A 58 -5.12 13.95 1.46
CA HIS A 58 -5.84 15.11 2.00
C HIS A 58 -7.01 14.65 2.87
N TRP A 59 -7.75 13.64 2.45
CA TRP A 59 -8.83 13.06 3.24
C TRP A 59 -8.32 12.50 4.58
N LEU A 60 -7.26 11.69 4.57
CA LEU A 60 -6.64 11.15 5.78
C LEU A 60 -6.12 12.27 6.70
N TYR A 61 -5.53 13.32 6.12
CA TYR A 61 -5.02 14.45 6.89
C TYR A 61 -6.14 15.22 7.60
N VAL A 62 -7.19 15.60 6.89
CA VAL A 62 -8.28 16.43 7.44
C VAL A 62 -9.14 15.65 8.42
N TYR A 63 -9.50 14.41 8.10
CA TYR A 63 -10.50 13.66 8.88
C TYR A 63 -9.90 12.78 9.98
N ILE A 64 -8.63 12.39 9.89
CA ILE A 64 -8.01 11.48 10.86
C ILE A 64 -6.84 12.16 11.56
N PHE A 65 -5.86 12.67 10.81
CA PHE A 65 -4.65 13.23 11.41
C PHE A 65 -4.96 14.47 12.27
N LEU A 66 -5.65 15.45 11.69
CA LEU A 66 -5.86 16.75 12.31
C LEU A 66 -6.68 16.66 13.61
N PRO A 67 -7.82 15.94 13.67
CA PRO A 67 -8.61 15.82 14.90
C PRO A 67 -7.85 15.14 16.05
N ILE A 68 -7.12 14.06 15.74
CA ILE A 68 -6.30 13.34 16.73
C ILE A 68 -5.16 14.24 17.21
N HIS A 69 -4.52 14.96 16.30
CA HIS A 69 -3.43 15.87 16.64
C HIS A 69 -3.90 17.03 17.51
N LEU A 70 -5.05 17.64 17.18
CA LEU A 70 -5.63 18.72 17.97
C LEU A 70 -6.09 18.25 19.36
N ARG A 71 -6.54 16.99 19.49
CA ARG A 71 -7.01 16.45 20.78
C ARG A 71 -5.88 16.03 21.71
N PHE A 72 -4.85 15.37 21.18
CA PHE A 72 -3.80 14.76 22.00
C PHE A 72 -2.46 15.49 21.92
N HIS A 73 -2.31 16.48 21.04
CA HIS A 73 -1.06 17.20 20.75
C HIS A 73 0.14 16.29 20.45
N ASN A 74 -0.11 15.04 20.06
CA ASN A 74 0.92 14.03 19.82
C ASN A 74 0.97 13.67 18.31
N ARG A 75 2.03 14.13 17.65
CA ARG A 75 2.24 13.89 16.21
C ARG A 75 2.48 12.42 15.88
N ASN A 76 3.19 11.69 16.74
CA ASN A 76 3.49 10.28 16.50
C ASN A 76 2.23 9.43 16.59
N LEU A 77 1.38 9.69 17.60
CA LEU A 77 0.08 9.05 17.73
C LEU A 77 -0.79 9.32 16.49
N SER A 78 -0.85 10.57 16.04
CA SER A 78 -1.65 10.96 14.87
C SER A 78 -1.17 10.28 13.58
N ASN A 79 0.15 10.22 13.36
CA ASN A 79 0.73 9.50 12.23
C ASN A 79 0.42 7.99 12.29
N PHE A 80 0.57 7.37 13.46
CA PHE A 80 0.29 5.95 13.65
C PHE A 80 -1.18 5.63 13.36
N SER A 81 -2.12 6.45 13.85
CA SER A 81 -3.55 6.27 13.58
C SER A 81 -3.88 6.33 12.10
N VAL A 82 -3.28 7.27 11.34
CA VAL A 82 -3.47 7.37 9.89
C VAL A 82 -2.97 6.10 9.17
N ILE A 83 -1.77 5.64 9.52
CA ILE A 83 -1.19 4.43 8.91
C ILE A 83 -2.04 3.21 9.24
N LEU A 84 -2.49 3.08 10.49
CA LEU A 84 -3.32 1.97 10.93
C LEU A 84 -4.65 1.92 10.18
N VAL A 85 -5.36 3.06 10.10
CA VAL A 85 -6.64 3.12 9.35
C VAL A 85 -6.43 2.83 7.88
N SER A 86 -5.36 3.38 7.28
CA SER A 86 -5.01 3.10 5.90
C SER A 86 -4.75 1.61 5.67
N ALA A 87 -3.94 0.97 6.52
CA ALA A 87 -3.60 -0.45 6.40
C ALA A 87 -4.83 -1.36 6.51
N ILE A 88 -5.75 -1.06 7.44
CA ILE A 88 -7.02 -1.81 7.60
C ILE A 88 -7.89 -1.66 6.35
N MET A 89 -8.00 -0.46 5.79
CA MET A 89 -8.84 -0.22 4.61
C MET A 89 -8.30 -0.91 3.36
N HIS A 90 -6.98 -0.88 3.14
CA HIS A 90 -6.37 -1.60 2.02
C HIS A 90 -6.57 -3.11 2.14
N GLU A 91 -6.35 -3.66 3.34
CA GLU A 91 -6.59 -5.08 3.64
C GLU A 91 -8.06 -5.45 3.43
N TYR A 92 -9.01 -4.60 3.85
CA TYR A 92 -10.44 -4.81 3.64
C TYR A 92 -10.82 -4.87 2.15
N ILE A 93 -10.31 -3.95 1.32
CA ILE A 93 -10.58 -3.91 -0.12
C ILE A 93 -10.02 -5.16 -0.81
N ILE A 94 -8.81 -5.59 -0.45
CA ILE A 94 -8.19 -6.80 -1.00
C ILE A 94 -9.00 -8.04 -0.61
N ASN A 95 -9.37 -8.16 0.66
CA ASN A 95 -10.15 -9.30 1.15
C ASN A 95 -11.54 -9.38 0.53
N LEU A 96 -12.19 -8.23 0.29
CA LEU A 96 -13.46 -8.17 -0.42
C LEU A 96 -13.33 -8.63 -1.88
N SER A 97 -12.23 -8.24 -2.54
CA SER A 97 -11.97 -8.57 -3.94
C SER A 97 -11.60 -10.04 -4.13
N LEU A 98 -10.74 -10.58 -3.26
CA LEU A 98 -10.22 -11.95 -3.33
C LEU A 98 -11.03 -12.98 -2.54
N ARG A 99 -11.98 -12.56 -1.70
CA ARG A 99 -12.87 -13.42 -0.90
C ARG A 99 -12.13 -14.40 0.04
N PHE A 100 -10.90 -14.09 0.41
CA PHE A 100 -10.17 -14.74 1.49
C PHE A 100 -9.42 -13.70 2.32
N PHE A 101 -9.07 -14.07 3.55
CA PHE A 101 -8.32 -13.20 4.46
C PHE A 101 -6.84 -13.62 4.48
N MET A 102 -5.93 -12.70 4.13
CA MET A 102 -4.49 -12.89 4.26
C MET A 102 -3.83 -11.54 4.58
N PRO A 103 -3.42 -11.29 5.84
CA PRO A 103 -3.01 -9.97 6.33
C PRO A 103 -1.61 -9.53 5.88
N LEU A 104 -1.19 -9.91 4.67
CA LEU A 104 0.12 -9.59 4.14
C LEU A 104 0.28 -8.08 3.91
N ASN A 105 -0.71 -7.45 3.25
CA ASN A 105 -0.69 -6.01 3.01
C ASN A 105 -0.67 -5.25 4.34
N PHE A 106 -1.47 -5.67 5.33
CA PHE A 106 -1.41 -5.10 6.67
C PHE A 106 -0.01 -5.17 7.29
N LEU A 107 0.68 -6.31 7.21
CA LEU A 107 2.03 -6.46 7.75
C LEU A 107 3.06 -5.59 6.99
N LEU A 108 2.99 -5.54 5.67
CA LEU A 108 3.88 -4.71 4.86
C LEU A 108 3.67 -3.20 5.14
N PHE A 109 2.43 -2.74 5.20
CA PHE A 109 2.12 -1.33 5.48
C PHE A 109 2.35 -0.93 6.95
N ALA A 110 1.87 -1.73 7.90
CA ALA A 110 1.91 -1.35 9.32
C ALA A 110 3.28 -1.61 9.96
N VAL A 111 3.98 -2.69 9.56
CA VAL A 111 5.27 -3.07 10.17
C VAL A 111 6.43 -2.57 9.33
N PHE A 112 6.51 -2.98 8.07
CA PHE A 112 7.68 -2.70 7.24
C PHE A 112 7.80 -1.21 6.90
N ALA A 113 6.70 -0.55 6.51
CA ALA A 113 6.71 0.89 6.26
C ALA A 113 7.00 1.71 7.54
N GLN A 114 6.48 1.31 8.70
CA GLN A 114 6.80 2.00 9.96
C GLN A 114 8.27 1.81 10.37
N MET A 115 8.82 0.61 10.15
CA MET A 115 10.24 0.32 10.35
C MET A 115 11.12 1.20 9.45
N LEU A 116 10.81 1.27 8.14
CA LEU A 116 11.50 2.16 7.20
C LEU A 116 11.42 3.63 7.62
N TYR A 117 10.25 4.08 8.09
CA TYR A 117 10.08 5.43 8.60
C TYR A 117 11.01 5.73 9.80
N PHE A 118 11.13 4.80 10.74
CA PHE A 118 12.05 4.98 11.88
C PHE A 118 13.52 4.97 11.45
N PHE A 119 13.92 4.06 10.56
CA PHE A 119 15.29 4.07 10.02
C PHE A 119 15.63 5.36 9.31
N GLN A 120 14.72 5.88 8.47
CA GLN A 120 14.90 7.16 7.78
C GLN A 120 14.92 8.35 8.73
N LYS A 121 14.32 8.25 9.91
CA LYS A 121 14.38 9.29 10.95
C LYS A 121 15.74 9.31 11.66
N LEU A 122 16.45 8.19 11.71
CA LEU A 122 17.80 8.10 12.27
C LEU A 122 18.88 8.56 11.30
N ASP A 123 18.59 8.54 9.99
CA ASP A 123 19.46 9.07 8.97
C ASP A 123 19.38 10.63 8.94
N ASN A 124 20.34 11.28 9.59
CA ASN A 124 20.47 12.74 9.64
C ASN A 124 20.96 13.36 8.32
N GLY A 125 21.22 12.56 7.29
CA GLY A 125 21.68 13.04 5.99
C GLY A 125 20.56 13.70 5.20
N ASP A 126 20.44 15.03 5.31
CA ASP A 126 19.43 15.84 4.62
C ASP A 126 19.71 16.10 3.13
N LYS A 127 20.83 15.59 2.61
CA LYS A 127 21.13 15.67 1.17
C LYS A 127 20.27 14.68 0.39
N GLN A 128 19.56 15.22 -0.60
CA GLN A 128 18.80 14.45 -1.59
C GLN A 128 19.80 13.81 -2.56
N ASP A 129 20.34 12.66 -2.15
CA ASP A 129 21.24 11.89 -2.99
C ASP A 129 20.45 11.01 -3.95
N ASN A 130 20.79 11.05 -5.24
CA ASN A 130 20.17 10.21 -6.27
C ASN A 130 20.19 8.72 -5.89
N TRP A 131 21.24 8.27 -5.19
CA TRP A 131 21.36 6.90 -4.71
C TRP A 131 20.25 6.53 -3.71
N LYS A 132 19.92 7.43 -2.76
CA LYS A 132 18.85 7.21 -1.78
C LYS A 132 17.50 7.11 -2.47
N ASN A 133 17.28 7.89 -3.53
CA ASN A 133 16.06 7.79 -4.34
C ASN A 133 15.97 6.42 -5.02
N ILE A 134 17.04 5.97 -5.68
CA ILE A 134 17.06 4.66 -6.37
C ILE A 134 16.75 3.52 -5.40
N ILE A 135 17.38 3.48 -4.22
CA ILE A 135 17.07 2.45 -3.21
C ILE A 135 15.61 2.53 -2.77
N PHE A 136 15.14 3.75 -2.46
CA PHE A 136 13.79 3.96 -1.98
C PHE A 136 12.76 3.44 -2.99
N GLN A 137 12.87 3.85 -4.25
CA GLN A 137 11.98 3.40 -5.32
C GLN A 137 12.09 1.88 -5.53
N THR A 138 13.31 1.33 -5.49
CA THR A 138 13.51 -0.13 -5.61
C THR A 138 12.80 -0.89 -4.50
N ASN A 139 12.85 -0.41 -3.26
CA ASN A 139 12.14 -1.02 -2.13
C ASN A 139 10.61 -0.96 -2.32
N ILE A 140 10.08 0.16 -2.81
CA ILE A 140 8.63 0.28 -3.12
C ILE A 140 8.24 -0.74 -4.19
N PHE A 141 9.00 -0.84 -5.28
CA PHE A 141 8.71 -1.79 -6.36
C PHE A 141 8.81 -3.26 -5.92
N ILE A 142 9.77 -3.59 -5.06
CA ILE A 142 9.86 -4.92 -4.46
C ILE A 142 8.63 -5.20 -3.60
N GLY A 143 8.19 -4.25 -2.77
CA GLY A 143 6.99 -4.37 -1.95
C GLY A 143 5.74 -4.71 -2.78
N TRP A 144 5.44 -3.90 -3.79
CA TRP A 144 4.32 -4.14 -4.72
C TRP A 144 4.43 -5.49 -5.45
N SER A 145 5.64 -5.87 -5.85
CA SER A 145 5.87 -7.13 -6.53
C SER A 145 5.65 -8.33 -5.61
N LEU A 146 6.04 -8.23 -4.33
CA LEU A 146 5.81 -9.27 -3.33
C LEU A 146 4.31 -9.42 -3.03
N GLU A 147 3.57 -8.31 -2.91
CA GLU A 147 2.11 -8.36 -2.72
C GLU A 147 1.43 -9.12 -3.87
N ILE A 148 1.69 -8.71 -5.11
CA ILE A 148 1.11 -9.37 -6.30
C ILE A 148 1.50 -10.84 -6.33
N LEU A 149 2.76 -11.17 -6.03
CA LEU A 149 3.25 -12.54 -6.01
C LEU A 149 2.50 -13.40 -4.99
N PHE A 150 2.50 -13.00 -3.72
CA PHE A 150 1.93 -13.80 -2.65
C PHE A 150 0.41 -13.92 -2.75
N TYR A 151 -0.30 -12.84 -3.11
CA TYR A 151 -1.75 -12.91 -3.32
C TYR A 151 -2.09 -13.79 -4.53
N SER A 152 -1.29 -13.76 -5.61
CA SER A 152 -1.49 -14.66 -6.76
C SER A 152 -1.22 -16.11 -6.39
N LEU A 153 -0.11 -16.39 -5.69
CA LEU A 153 0.22 -17.73 -5.20
C LEU A 153 -0.88 -18.28 -4.31
N GLU A 154 -1.41 -17.45 -3.40
CA GLU A 154 -2.50 -17.85 -2.53
C GLU A 154 -3.80 -18.07 -3.30
N TRP A 155 -4.14 -17.21 -4.26
CA TRP A 155 -5.31 -17.40 -5.10
C TRP A 155 -5.25 -18.73 -5.88
N TYR A 156 -4.13 -19.01 -6.54
CA TYR A 156 -3.95 -20.26 -7.29
C TYR A 156 -3.89 -21.50 -6.40
N SER A 157 -3.25 -21.42 -5.23
CA SER A 157 -3.22 -22.53 -4.27
C SER A 157 -4.63 -22.86 -3.75
N ARG A 158 -5.48 -21.84 -3.55
CA ARG A 158 -6.87 -22.02 -3.12
C ARG A 158 -7.75 -22.69 -4.17
N ILE A 159 -7.46 -22.47 -5.45
CA ILE A 159 -8.14 -23.14 -6.57
C ILE A 159 -7.65 -24.59 -6.72
N ASN A 160 -6.33 -24.81 -6.67
CA ASN A 160 -5.73 -26.12 -6.92
C ASN A 160 -5.89 -27.12 -5.76
N CYS A 161 -6.06 -26.59 -4.53
CA CYS A 161 -6.29 -27.33 -3.30
C CYS A 161 -7.54 -26.76 -2.58
N PRO A 162 -8.76 -27.20 -2.97
CA PRO A 162 -9.98 -26.79 -2.29
C PRO A 162 -10.02 -27.35 -0.86
N LEU A 163 -10.54 -26.55 0.08
CA LEU A 163 -10.73 -26.98 1.46
C LEU A 163 -11.83 -28.04 1.55
N GLN A 164 -11.61 -29.03 2.39
CA GLN A 164 -12.63 -30.01 2.75
C GLN A 164 -13.69 -29.35 3.65
N GLU A 165 -14.93 -29.82 3.54
CA GLU A 165 -16.13 -29.18 4.12
C GLU A 165 -16.08 -29.06 5.67
N GLN A 166 -15.22 -29.84 6.32
CA GLN A 166 -15.00 -29.87 7.78
C GLN A 166 -13.67 -29.22 8.22
N SER A 167 -13.21 -28.18 7.51
CA SER A 167 -11.97 -27.47 7.84
C SER A 167 -12.09 -26.58 9.08
N THR A 168 -11.03 -26.56 9.89
CA THR A 168 -10.98 -25.71 11.09
C THR A 168 -10.84 -24.22 10.72
N ILE A 169 -11.21 -23.31 11.64
CA ILE A 169 -11.05 -21.86 11.44
C ILE A 169 -9.58 -21.49 11.15
N ILE A 170 -8.65 -22.22 11.76
CA ILE A 170 -7.20 -22.04 11.59
C ILE A 170 -6.77 -22.38 10.16
N GLU A 171 -7.27 -23.50 9.60
CA GLU A 171 -7.02 -23.87 8.21
C GLU A 171 -7.61 -22.88 7.20
N LYS A 172 -8.69 -22.20 7.57
CA LYS A 172 -9.30 -21.17 6.72
C LYS A 172 -8.46 -19.89 6.67
N LEU A 173 -7.81 -19.54 7.78
CA LEU A 173 -6.97 -18.36 7.97
C LEU A 173 -5.51 -18.58 7.57
N SER A 174 -5.02 -19.83 7.57
CA SER A 174 -3.64 -20.11 7.18
C SER A 174 -3.43 -19.93 5.66
N PRO A 175 -2.26 -19.41 5.25
CA PRO A 175 -1.92 -19.32 3.83
C PRO A 175 -1.73 -20.73 3.25
N ARG A 176 -2.48 -21.06 2.20
CA ARG A 176 -2.49 -22.37 1.57
C ARG A 176 -1.29 -22.62 0.68
N PHE A 177 -0.62 -21.58 0.18
CA PHE A 177 0.57 -21.76 -0.66
C PHE A 177 1.72 -22.48 0.07
N ILE A 178 1.72 -22.52 1.40
CA ILE A 178 2.72 -23.27 2.20
C ILE A 178 2.47 -24.79 2.13
N HIS A 179 1.20 -25.21 2.07
CA HIS A 179 0.80 -26.61 2.19
C HIS A 179 0.42 -27.26 0.85
N CYS A 180 -0.03 -26.46 -0.11
CA CYS A 180 -0.43 -26.93 -1.43
C CYS A 180 0.82 -27.08 -2.33
N VAL A 181 1.59 -28.15 -2.11
CA VAL A 181 2.65 -28.58 -3.02
C VAL A 181 2.07 -29.65 -3.95
N LYS A 182 1.56 -29.24 -5.11
CA LYS A 182 1.39 -30.14 -6.26
C LYS A 182 2.59 -29.93 -7.17
N PHE A 183 3.49 -30.91 -7.20
CA PHE A 183 4.48 -31.05 -8.28
C PHE A 183 3.76 -31.41 -9.59
#